data_AF-A0A1C2XXH7-F1
#
_entry.id   AF-A0A1C2XXH7-F1
#
_cell.length_a   1.000
_cell.length_b   1.000
_cell.length_c   1.000
_cell.angle_alpha   90.00
_cell.angle_beta   90.00
_cell.angle_gamma   90.00
#
_symmetry.space_group_name_H-M   'P 1'
#
loop_
_entity.id
_entity.type
_entity.pdbx_description
1 polymer ?
#
loop_
_entity_poly.entity_id
_entity_poly.type
_entity_poly.pdbx_seq_one_letter_code
_entity_poly.pdbx_strand_id
1 'polypeptide(L)'
;MKEIVITTEDHRMRAAVLEEGRLAEVLDDSGRESRLAGNIYKGKVSNIVTGIQAAFIDIGLEKNAFLYAGDIVNPEYVQVQNVPGSPVPPIESLLKEGQEVIVQVTREAVGNKGARVTTNLSLPGRFVVLLPGNRGYLGISRKITDETERERLNQLAQNLSIENAGLIVRTMAEGVAEKELADDIEKILEINQTLTERIKSKSGKGLIYSSSDPLSRLLRETIDEEVTRIITDDGEMAELLRTKLREVRCSVSGKIWTDFKGNLFERYHIGDEILKALKPKVPLESGGYLVIEQTEALTAIDVNSGKYTGESSLQHTLQSLNMEAATEISRQIRLRNLSGIIIVDFIDMEQNEDWNQLLEMLEKSFKQDKVKCKVVGRTRLGLVEVTRKKEGQTLAARNTEKCRECGGKGWHERRETRDEGFFHLVSGQSKCNL
;
A
#
# COMPACT_ATOMS: atom_id res chain seq x y z
N MET A 1 7.40 16.65 -13.27
CA MET A 1 7.00 15.61 -14.22
C MET A 1 6.91 14.26 -13.50
N LYS A 2 5.76 13.57 -13.60
CA LYS A 2 5.57 12.23 -13.02
C LYS A 2 5.45 11.19 -14.13
N GLU A 3 6.26 10.15 -14.06
CA GLU A 3 6.32 9.06 -15.03
C GLU A 3 6.23 7.70 -14.33
N ILE A 4 5.71 6.69 -15.03
CA ILE A 4 5.56 5.33 -14.52
C ILE A 4 6.20 4.37 -15.52
N VAL A 5 7.13 3.55 -15.05
CA VAL A 5 7.83 2.53 -15.83
C VAL A 5 7.37 1.17 -15.33
N ILE A 6 6.78 0.36 -16.20
CA ILE A 6 6.20 -0.94 -15.86
C ILE A 6 6.93 -2.03 -16.63
N THR A 7 7.44 -3.04 -15.95
CA THR A 7 7.98 -4.24 -16.58
C THR A 7 7.18 -5.47 -16.17
N THR A 8 6.93 -6.37 -17.12
CA THR A 8 6.31 -7.67 -16.86
C THR A 8 7.32 -8.78 -17.12
N GLU A 9 7.73 -9.51 -16.08
CA GLU A 9 8.61 -10.68 -16.19
C GLU A 9 7.95 -11.88 -15.50
N ASP A 10 7.95 -13.06 -16.12
CA ASP A 10 7.34 -14.30 -15.58
C ASP A 10 5.90 -14.12 -15.05
N HIS A 11 5.08 -13.35 -15.79
CA HIS A 11 3.71 -12.96 -15.40
C HIS A 11 3.62 -12.14 -14.10
N ARG A 12 4.73 -11.57 -13.63
CA ARG A 12 4.77 -10.64 -12.49
C ARG A 12 4.98 -9.23 -12.97
N MET A 13 4.10 -8.35 -12.54
CA MET A 13 4.22 -6.92 -12.79
C MET A 13 5.15 -6.27 -11.77
N ARG A 14 6.05 -5.41 -12.23
CA ARG A 14 6.78 -4.45 -11.41
C ARG A 14 6.57 -3.06 -11.98
N ALA A 15 6.37 -2.06 -11.13
CA ALA A 15 6.25 -0.67 -11.54
C ALA A 15 7.14 0.23 -10.71
N ALA A 16 7.80 1.18 -11.37
CA ALA A 16 8.60 2.24 -10.77
C ALA A 16 7.94 3.58 -11.07
N VAL A 17 7.72 4.38 -10.04
CA VAL A 17 7.21 5.76 -10.15
C VAL A 17 8.40 6.71 -10.11
N LEU A 18 8.56 7.50 -11.16
CA LEU A 18 9.60 8.52 -11.27
C LEU A 18 8.96 9.90 -11.10
N GLU A 19 9.51 10.72 -10.21
CA GLU A 19 9.14 12.11 -10.00
C GLU A 19 10.37 12.98 -10.29
N GLU A 20 10.27 13.85 -11.30
CA GLU A 20 11.38 14.62 -11.86
C GLU A 20 12.59 13.74 -12.23
N GLY A 21 12.32 12.56 -12.82
CA GLY A 21 13.34 11.59 -13.22
C GLY A 21 13.97 10.80 -12.06
N ARG A 22 13.57 11.05 -10.80
CA ARG A 22 14.08 10.34 -9.62
C ARG A 22 13.08 9.30 -9.15
N LEU A 23 13.58 8.15 -8.71
CA LEU A 23 12.74 7.05 -8.24
C LEU A 23 12.01 7.42 -6.94
N ALA A 24 10.69 7.51 -6.94
CA ALA A 24 9.88 7.88 -5.78
C ALA A 24 9.22 6.68 -5.10
N GLU A 25 8.83 5.66 -5.88
CA GLU A 25 8.13 4.48 -5.37
C GLU A 25 8.39 3.25 -6.26
N VAL A 26 8.43 2.06 -5.64
CA VAL A 26 8.53 0.77 -6.34
C VAL A 26 7.43 -0.17 -5.87
N LEU A 27 6.62 -0.61 -6.82
CA LEU A 27 5.53 -1.57 -6.69
C LEU A 27 5.99 -2.89 -7.33
N ASP A 28 5.82 -4.02 -6.65
CA ASP A 28 6.10 -5.32 -7.28
C ASP A 28 5.13 -6.42 -6.81
N ASP A 29 4.87 -7.36 -7.72
CA ASP A 29 4.10 -8.58 -7.44
C ASP A 29 4.97 -9.68 -6.81
N SER A 30 6.12 -9.32 -6.22
CA SER A 30 6.81 -10.29 -5.39
C SER A 30 5.85 -10.60 -4.25
N GLY A 31 5.47 -11.86 -4.03
CA GLY A 31 4.60 -12.27 -2.91
C GLY A 31 5.12 -11.89 -1.50
N ARG A 32 6.15 -11.05 -1.44
CA ARG A 32 6.82 -10.40 -0.31
C ARG A 32 6.28 -8.99 -0.04
N GLU A 33 5.64 -8.33 -1.02
CA GLU A 33 4.81 -7.16 -0.75
C GLU A 33 3.51 -7.55 -0.03
N SER A 34 3.10 -8.82 -0.15
CA SER A 34 1.79 -9.39 0.19
C SER A 34 1.16 -8.75 1.44
N ARG A 35 0.50 -7.62 1.20
CA ARG A 35 -0.54 -7.10 2.07
C ARG A 35 -1.64 -8.13 1.99
N LEU A 36 -1.61 -9.07 2.92
CA LEU A 36 -2.66 -10.08 3.03
C LEU A 36 -4.00 -9.39 3.28
N ALA A 37 -3.98 -8.22 3.94
CA ALA A 37 -5.18 -7.43 4.21
C ALA A 37 -5.98 -7.13 2.94
N GLY A 38 -7.23 -7.57 2.94
CA GLY A 38 -8.18 -7.48 1.84
C GLY A 38 -8.21 -8.70 0.92
N ASN A 39 -7.18 -9.57 0.93
CA ASN A 39 -7.18 -10.80 0.14
C ASN A 39 -8.27 -11.74 0.64
N ILE A 40 -8.90 -12.45 -0.31
CA ILE A 40 -9.96 -13.42 -0.05
C ILE A 40 -9.43 -14.81 -0.37
N TYR A 41 -9.60 -15.72 0.59
CA TYR A 41 -9.14 -17.09 0.53
C TYR A 41 -10.30 -18.06 0.70
N LYS A 42 -10.17 -19.22 0.05
CA LYS A 42 -10.89 -20.42 0.44
C LYS A 42 -10.05 -21.13 1.49
N GLY A 43 -10.58 -21.31 2.68
CA GLY A 43 -9.89 -21.98 3.77
C GLY A 43 -10.65 -23.18 4.29
N LYS A 44 -9.99 -23.97 5.14
CA LYS A 44 -10.60 -25.09 5.85
C LYS A 44 -10.49 -24.86 7.35
N VAL A 45 -11.58 -25.07 8.09
CA VAL A 45 -11.57 -24.97 9.56
C VAL A 45 -10.64 -26.04 10.11
N SER A 46 -9.52 -25.62 10.70
CA SER A 46 -8.51 -26.51 11.27
C SER A 46 -8.89 -26.93 12.69
N ASN A 47 -9.32 -25.98 13.52
CA ASN A 47 -9.74 -26.26 14.89
C ASN A 47 -10.66 -25.15 15.42
N ILE A 48 -11.56 -25.52 16.32
CA ILE A 48 -12.49 -24.60 16.99
C ILE A 48 -12.08 -24.45 18.46
N VAL A 49 -12.01 -23.20 18.96
CA VAL A 49 -11.65 -22.90 20.34
C VAL A 49 -12.77 -22.09 21.00
N THR A 50 -13.56 -22.81 21.78
CA THR A 50 -14.83 -22.37 22.37
C THR A 50 -14.59 -21.31 23.45
N GLY A 51 -13.54 -21.48 24.27
CA GLY A 51 -13.18 -20.54 25.33
C GLY A 51 -12.84 -19.12 24.86
N ILE A 52 -12.47 -18.95 23.59
CA ILE A 52 -12.21 -17.63 22.98
C ILE A 52 -13.19 -17.29 21.85
N GLN A 53 -14.24 -18.11 21.68
CA GLN A 53 -15.27 -17.95 20.65
C GLN A 53 -14.69 -17.71 19.25
N ALA A 54 -13.75 -18.57 18.84
CA ALA A 54 -13.04 -18.43 17.57
C ALA A 54 -12.69 -19.77 16.93
N ALA A 55 -12.38 -19.72 15.64
CA ALA A 55 -11.88 -20.84 14.85
C ALA A 55 -10.57 -20.47 14.17
N PHE A 56 -9.70 -21.44 13.99
CA PHE A 56 -8.48 -21.30 13.20
C PHE A 56 -8.71 -21.89 11.82
N ILE A 57 -8.41 -21.10 10.79
CA ILE A 57 -8.69 -21.42 9.40
C ILE A 57 -7.38 -21.62 8.66
N ASP A 58 -7.17 -22.80 8.11
CA ASP A 58 -6.07 -23.09 7.20
C ASP A 58 -6.38 -22.51 5.83
N ILE A 59 -5.75 -21.38 5.51
CA ILE A 59 -5.89 -20.66 4.25
C ILE A 59 -4.75 -20.96 3.25
N GLY A 60 -3.90 -21.95 3.56
CA GLY A 60 -2.75 -22.32 2.73
C GLY A 60 -1.49 -21.48 2.97
N LEU A 61 -1.44 -20.70 4.07
CA LEU A 61 -0.23 -20.00 4.52
C LEU A 61 0.47 -20.81 5.64
N GLU A 62 1.69 -20.41 5.99
CA GLU A 62 2.48 -21.07 7.05
C GLU A 62 1.76 -21.13 8.42
N LYS A 63 0.92 -20.13 8.70
CA LYS A 63 0.15 -20.03 9.95
C LYS A 63 -1.34 -20.00 9.66
N ASN A 64 -2.12 -20.73 10.45
CA ASN A 64 -3.57 -20.65 10.41
C ASN A 64 -4.06 -19.24 10.74
N ALA A 65 -5.08 -18.78 10.00
CA ALA A 65 -5.75 -17.52 10.25
C ALA A 65 -6.74 -17.64 11.42
N PHE A 66 -6.98 -16.54 12.12
CA PHE A 66 -7.88 -16.44 13.26
C PHE A 66 -9.22 -15.80 12.85
N LEU A 67 -10.32 -16.54 13.02
CA LEU A 67 -11.69 -16.11 12.73
C LEU A 67 -12.51 -16.05 14.04
N TYR A 68 -12.92 -14.86 14.45
CA TYR A 68 -13.78 -14.67 15.63
C TYR A 68 -15.26 -14.90 15.27
N ALA A 69 -16.06 -15.44 16.19
CA ALA A 69 -17.49 -15.70 15.97
C ALA A 69 -18.27 -14.45 15.51
N GLY A 70 -17.97 -13.28 16.07
CA GLY A 70 -18.60 -12.01 15.68
C GLY A 70 -18.18 -11.51 14.28
N ASP A 71 -17.13 -12.08 13.69
CA ASP A 71 -16.71 -11.78 12.33
C ASP A 71 -17.34 -12.77 11.31
N ILE A 72 -18.30 -13.60 11.74
CA ILE A 72 -19.05 -14.54 10.90
C ILE A 72 -20.42 -13.96 10.54
N VAL A 73 -20.64 -13.67 9.25
CA VAL A 73 -21.95 -13.27 8.74
C VAL A 73 -22.78 -14.51 8.51
N ASN A 74 -23.93 -14.58 9.17
CA ASN A 74 -24.89 -15.64 8.89
C ASN A 74 -26.04 -15.08 8.02
N PRO A 75 -26.26 -15.62 6.80
CA PRO A 75 -27.34 -15.21 5.90
C PRO A 75 -28.74 -15.19 6.56
N GLU A 76 -28.99 -16.07 7.53
CA GLU A 76 -30.27 -16.15 8.25
C GLU A 76 -30.47 -15.01 9.27
N TYR A 77 -29.39 -14.29 9.64
CA TYR A 77 -29.39 -13.29 10.71
C TYR A 77 -28.85 -11.90 10.28
N VAL A 78 -28.65 -11.65 8.98
CA VAL A 78 -28.07 -10.40 8.45
C VAL A 78 -28.83 -9.14 8.89
N GLN A 79 -30.15 -9.25 9.12
CA GLN A 79 -30.96 -8.13 9.61
C GLN A 79 -30.73 -7.80 11.10
N VAL A 80 -30.25 -8.76 11.88
CA VAL A 80 -30.10 -8.65 13.35
C VAL A 80 -28.65 -8.36 13.74
N GLN A 81 -27.67 -8.87 12.99
CA GLN A 81 -26.24 -8.72 13.30
C GLN A 81 -25.70 -7.28 13.13
N ASN A 82 -26.38 -6.43 12.35
CA ASN A 82 -25.98 -5.03 12.16
C ASN A 82 -26.50 -4.07 13.25
N VAL A 83 -27.18 -4.59 14.27
CA VAL A 83 -27.61 -3.84 15.46
C VAL A 83 -26.54 -3.96 16.55
N PRO A 84 -25.98 -2.85 17.06
CA PRO A 84 -25.05 -2.87 18.19
C PRO A 84 -25.69 -3.54 19.41
N GLY A 85 -25.06 -4.61 19.93
CA GLY A 85 -25.52 -5.33 21.13
C GLY A 85 -26.29 -6.62 20.87
N SER A 86 -26.51 -7.01 19.60
CA SER A 86 -27.07 -8.32 19.27
C SER A 86 -26.15 -9.46 19.77
N PRO A 87 -26.70 -10.50 20.42
CA PRO A 87 -25.91 -11.62 20.93
C PRO A 87 -25.24 -12.38 19.79
N VAL A 88 -23.92 -12.55 19.91
CA VAL A 88 -23.12 -13.34 18.96
C VAL A 88 -23.37 -14.83 19.25
N PRO A 89 -23.82 -15.63 18.27
CA PRO A 89 -24.00 -17.07 18.48
C PRO A 89 -22.67 -17.76 18.84
N PRO A 90 -22.71 -18.85 19.62
CA PRO A 90 -21.51 -19.60 19.95
C PRO A 90 -20.81 -20.13 18.69
N ILE A 91 -19.48 -20.11 18.66
CA ILE A 91 -18.69 -20.53 17.49
C ILE A 91 -19.01 -21.95 17.00
N GLU A 92 -19.35 -22.87 17.91
CA GLU A 92 -19.68 -24.27 17.60
C GLU A 92 -21.00 -24.41 16.82
N SER A 93 -21.89 -23.42 16.95
CA SER A 93 -23.14 -23.36 16.18
C SER A 93 -22.93 -22.82 14.77
N LEU A 94 -21.81 -22.12 14.54
CA LEU A 94 -21.51 -21.42 13.29
C LEU A 94 -20.61 -22.22 12.35
N LEU A 95 -19.67 -23.01 12.90
CA LEU A 95 -18.66 -23.73 12.13
C LEU A 95 -18.45 -25.14 12.65
N LYS A 96 -17.99 -26.02 11.77
CA LYS A 96 -17.50 -27.38 12.09
C LYS A 96 -16.06 -27.56 11.66
N GLU A 97 -15.30 -28.37 12.38
CA GLU A 97 -13.95 -28.74 11.96
C GLU A 97 -13.97 -29.44 10.60
N GLY A 98 -13.02 -29.07 9.74
CA GLY A 98 -12.94 -29.54 8.37
C GLY A 98 -13.89 -28.85 7.38
N GLN A 99 -14.79 -27.98 7.83
CA GLN A 99 -15.67 -27.19 6.95
C GLN A 99 -14.85 -26.24 6.07
N GLU A 100 -15.23 -26.11 4.79
CA GLU A 100 -14.69 -25.08 3.91
C GLU A 100 -15.37 -23.73 4.19
N VAL A 101 -14.59 -22.65 4.23
CA VAL A 101 -15.08 -21.30 4.51
C VAL A 101 -14.36 -20.28 3.64
N ILE A 102 -15.11 -19.29 3.14
CA ILE A 102 -14.55 -18.15 2.42
C ILE A 102 -14.27 -17.04 3.43
N VAL A 103 -13.02 -16.56 3.44
CA VAL A 103 -12.58 -15.58 4.43
C VAL A 103 -11.76 -14.48 3.78
N GLN A 104 -11.96 -13.24 4.23
CA GLN A 104 -11.16 -12.08 3.88
C GLN A 104 -10.24 -11.72 5.04
N VAL A 105 -8.97 -11.45 4.75
CA VAL A 105 -8.03 -10.99 5.77
C VAL A 105 -8.31 -9.53 6.13
N THR A 106 -8.51 -9.27 7.42
CA THR A 106 -8.73 -7.91 7.96
C THR A 106 -7.47 -7.34 8.60
N ARG A 107 -6.61 -8.21 9.16
CA ARG A 107 -5.31 -7.83 9.72
C ARG A 107 -4.27 -8.88 9.39
N GLU A 108 -3.08 -8.41 9.03
CA GLU A 108 -1.94 -9.27 8.72
C GLU A 108 -1.45 -10.05 9.94
N ALA A 109 -0.66 -11.10 9.68
CA ALA A 109 0.03 -11.85 10.73
C ALA A 109 1.06 -10.96 11.42
N VAL A 110 1.10 -11.00 12.76
CA VAL A 110 2.06 -10.22 13.56
C VAL A 110 2.80 -11.15 14.50
N GLY A 111 4.12 -11.24 14.33
CA GLY A 111 4.98 -12.12 15.12
C GLY A 111 4.52 -13.58 15.02
N ASN A 112 4.17 -14.19 16.15
CA ASN A 112 3.70 -15.58 16.21
C ASN A 112 2.20 -15.76 15.95
N LYS A 113 1.43 -14.67 15.82
CA LYS A 113 -0.02 -14.73 15.58
C LYS A 113 -0.31 -14.75 14.08
N GLY A 114 -1.13 -15.69 13.64
CA GLY A 114 -1.66 -15.72 12.27
C GLY A 114 -2.54 -14.52 11.95
N ALA A 115 -2.89 -14.35 10.67
CA ALA A 115 -3.70 -13.24 10.19
C ALA A 115 -5.12 -13.28 10.80
N ARG A 116 -5.74 -12.12 11.06
CA ARG A 116 -7.17 -12.05 11.44
C ARG A 116 -8.01 -12.02 10.18
N VAL A 117 -9.08 -12.81 10.15
CA VAL A 117 -9.98 -12.91 9.01
C VAL A 117 -11.45 -12.72 9.40
N THR A 118 -12.29 -12.44 8.40
CA THR A 118 -13.75 -12.32 8.52
C THR A 118 -14.43 -13.04 7.36
N THR A 119 -15.67 -13.49 7.53
CA THR A 119 -16.52 -13.93 6.41
C THR A 119 -17.36 -12.77 5.83
N ASN A 120 -17.35 -11.61 6.49
CA ASN A 120 -17.99 -10.39 6.00
C ASN A 120 -17.13 -9.77 4.89
N LEU A 121 -17.28 -10.28 3.67
CA LEU A 121 -16.48 -9.82 2.54
C LEU A 121 -16.78 -8.35 2.22
N SER A 122 -15.74 -7.62 1.85
CA SER A 122 -15.83 -6.24 1.41
C SER A 122 -14.94 -6.00 0.20
N LEU A 123 -15.49 -5.38 -0.83
CA LEU A 123 -14.80 -5.04 -2.07
C LEU A 123 -14.79 -3.51 -2.23
N PRO A 124 -13.66 -2.85 -1.96
CA PRO A 124 -13.57 -1.40 -2.06
C PRO A 124 -13.46 -0.95 -3.52
N GLY A 125 -14.49 -0.24 -4.00
CA GLY A 125 -14.43 0.61 -5.19
C GLY A 125 -13.83 1.99 -4.87
N ARG A 126 -13.87 2.92 -5.84
CA ARG A 126 -13.35 4.28 -5.65
C ARG A 126 -14.25 5.11 -4.73
N PHE A 127 -15.55 5.11 -5.01
CA PHE A 127 -16.57 5.88 -4.33
C PHE A 127 -17.45 5.01 -3.43
N VAL A 128 -17.55 3.71 -3.73
CA VAL A 128 -18.36 2.77 -2.95
C VAL A 128 -17.53 1.62 -2.38
N VAL A 129 -18.11 0.88 -1.43
CA VAL A 129 -17.64 -0.44 -0.99
C VAL A 129 -18.80 -1.40 -1.14
N LEU A 130 -18.61 -2.45 -1.93
CA LEU A 130 -19.59 -3.53 -2.06
C LEU A 130 -19.40 -4.54 -0.92
N LEU A 131 -20.50 -5.02 -0.36
CA LEU A 131 -20.54 -6.03 0.70
C LEU A 131 -21.27 -7.28 0.19
N PRO A 132 -20.57 -8.22 -0.48
CA PRO A 132 -21.19 -9.45 -0.97
C PRO A 132 -21.93 -10.22 0.14
N GLY A 133 -23.14 -10.69 -0.13
CA GLY A 133 -23.97 -11.43 0.83
C GLY A 133 -24.76 -10.56 1.82
N ASN A 134 -24.49 -9.25 1.92
CA ASN A 134 -25.23 -8.33 2.81
C ASN A 134 -26.44 -7.71 2.10
N ARG A 135 -27.37 -8.54 1.66
CA ARG A 135 -28.51 -8.12 0.82
C ARG A 135 -29.28 -6.95 1.45
N GLY A 136 -29.45 -5.88 0.68
CA GLY A 136 -30.28 -4.73 1.04
C GLY A 136 -29.64 -3.78 2.06
N TYR A 137 -28.41 -4.02 2.48
CA TYR A 137 -27.68 -3.06 3.31
C TYR A 137 -27.22 -1.88 2.46
N LEU A 138 -27.63 -0.66 2.84
CA LEU A 138 -27.10 0.58 2.27
C LEU A 138 -26.64 1.49 3.40
N GLY A 139 -25.37 1.88 3.36
CA GLY A 139 -24.76 2.78 4.33
C GLY A 139 -24.11 3.98 3.66
N ILE A 140 -24.26 5.17 4.23
CA ILE A 140 -23.48 6.35 3.84
C ILE A 140 -22.44 6.63 4.93
N SER A 141 -21.19 6.87 4.52
CA SER A 141 -20.08 7.21 5.40
C SER A 141 -20.47 8.29 6.41
N ARG A 142 -20.21 8.02 7.70
CA ARG A 142 -20.47 8.97 8.81
C ARG A 142 -19.65 10.26 8.72
N LYS A 143 -18.62 10.30 7.88
CA LYS A 143 -17.79 11.50 7.64
C LYS A 143 -18.43 12.50 6.68
N ILE A 144 -19.47 12.10 5.93
CA ILE A 144 -20.26 13.03 5.12
C ILE A 144 -21.28 13.63 6.08
N THR A 145 -21.06 14.89 6.46
CA THR A 145 -21.86 15.59 7.46
C THR A 145 -22.92 16.50 6.85
N ASP A 146 -22.80 16.84 5.56
CA ASP A 146 -23.84 17.57 4.84
C ASP A 146 -25.04 16.63 4.59
N GLU A 147 -26.17 16.97 5.20
CA GLU A 147 -27.38 16.16 5.12
C GLU A 147 -28.00 16.16 3.71
N THR A 148 -27.88 17.27 2.98
CA THR A 148 -28.41 17.38 1.61
C THR A 148 -27.67 16.44 0.68
N GLU A 149 -26.35 16.43 0.79
CA GLU A 149 -25.50 15.55 -0.01
C GLU A 149 -25.66 14.09 0.39
N ARG A 150 -25.81 13.82 1.69
CA ARG A 150 -26.07 12.50 2.22
C ARG A 150 -27.39 11.93 1.68
N GLU A 151 -28.45 12.75 1.62
CA GLU A 151 -29.72 12.36 1.05
C GLU A 151 -29.64 12.12 -0.47
N ARG A 152 -28.93 13.01 -1.20
CA ARG A 152 -28.67 12.84 -2.64
C ARG A 152 -27.96 11.51 -2.93
N LEU A 153 -26.85 11.23 -2.25
CA LEU A 153 -26.08 10.00 -2.43
C LEU A 153 -26.88 8.75 -2.04
N ASN A 154 -27.71 8.84 -1.01
CA ASN A 154 -28.62 7.76 -0.61
C ASN A 154 -29.64 7.46 -1.72
N GLN A 155 -30.27 8.48 -2.31
CA GLN A 155 -31.22 8.30 -3.42
C GLN A 155 -30.54 7.67 -4.65
N LEU A 156 -29.36 8.17 -5.03
CA LEU A 156 -28.60 7.61 -6.14
C LEU A 156 -28.24 6.13 -5.91
N ALA A 157 -27.80 5.79 -4.70
CA ALA A 157 -27.45 4.41 -4.37
C ALA A 157 -28.68 3.48 -4.24
N GLN A 158 -29.85 4.00 -3.84
CA GLN A 158 -31.09 3.20 -3.79
C GLN A 158 -31.63 2.87 -5.18
N ASN A 159 -31.51 3.80 -6.14
CA ASN A 159 -31.95 3.59 -7.52
C ASN A 159 -31.15 2.49 -8.23
N LEU A 160 -29.91 2.28 -7.80
CA LEU A 160 -29.03 1.23 -8.28
C LEU A 160 -29.28 -0.04 -7.46
N SER A 161 -30.31 -0.80 -7.84
CA SER A 161 -30.64 -2.07 -7.18
C SER A 161 -29.48 -3.06 -7.30
N ILE A 162 -28.95 -3.51 -6.16
CA ILE A 162 -27.88 -4.51 -6.12
C ILE A 162 -28.42 -5.82 -5.58
N GLU A 163 -28.47 -6.84 -6.45
CA GLU A 163 -28.89 -8.18 -6.04
C GLU A 163 -27.84 -8.83 -5.12
N ASN A 164 -28.30 -9.41 -4.01
CA ASN A 164 -27.51 -10.24 -3.09
C ASN A 164 -26.23 -9.59 -2.51
N ALA A 165 -26.15 -8.26 -2.49
CA ALA A 165 -25.07 -7.54 -1.83
C ALA A 165 -25.58 -6.26 -1.15
N GLY A 166 -24.71 -5.67 -0.33
CA GLY A 166 -24.89 -4.35 0.26
C GLY A 166 -23.90 -3.34 -0.28
N LEU A 167 -24.11 -2.07 0.01
CA LEU A 167 -23.28 -0.97 -0.47
C LEU A 167 -22.97 0.01 0.67
N ILE A 168 -21.72 0.48 0.74
CA ILE A 168 -21.34 1.63 1.55
C ILE A 168 -20.82 2.73 0.64
N VAL A 169 -21.45 3.91 0.67
CA VAL A 169 -20.95 5.12 0.00
C VAL A 169 -19.84 5.75 0.84
N ARG A 170 -18.66 5.94 0.24
CA ARG A 170 -17.45 6.47 0.88
C ARG A 170 -17.46 8.00 0.88
N THR A 171 -16.64 8.60 1.74
CA THR A 171 -16.41 10.06 1.77
C THR A 171 -15.97 10.62 0.42
N MET A 172 -15.27 9.83 -0.41
CA MET A 172 -14.82 10.26 -1.74
C MET A 172 -15.96 10.43 -2.75
N ALA A 173 -17.18 9.98 -2.45
CA ALA A 173 -18.34 10.17 -3.31
C ALA A 173 -18.98 11.57 -3.16
N GLU A 174 -18.55 12.36 -2.19
CA GLU A 174 -19.09 13.69 -1.92
C GLU A 174 -18.88 14.62 -3.14
N GLY A 175 -19.97 15.20 -3.63
CA GLY A 175 -19.98 16.06 -4.82
C GLY A 175 -19.79 15.34 -6.16
N VAL A 176 -19.69 14.00 -6.16
CA VAL A 176 -19.48 13.22 -7.38
C VAL A 176 -20.76 13.18 -8.22
N ALA A 177 -20.60 13.31 -9.53
CA ALA A 177 -21.69 13.24 -10.49
C ALA A 177 -22.33 11.83 -10.50
N GLU A 178 -23.65 11.77 -10.69
CA GLU A 178 -24.41 10.51 -10.71
C GLU A 178 -23.80 9.46 -11.65
N LYS A 179 -23.40 9.88 -12.85
CA LYS A 179 -22.79 8.99 -13.85
C LYS A 179 -21.48 8.37 -13.35
N GLU A 180 -20.63 9.13 -12.66
CA GLU A 180 -19.35 8.61 -12.15
C GLU A 180 -19.55 7.62 -10.99
N LEU A 181 -20.56 7.87 -10.15
CA LEU A 181 -20.93 6.95 -9.08
C LEU A 181 -21.50 5.64 -9.65
N ALA A 182 -22.36 5.73 -10.67
CA ALA A 182 -22.90 4.58 -11.37
C ALA A 182 -21.80 3.76 -12.06
N ASP A 183 -20.88 4.43 -12.78
CA ASP A 183 -19.72 3.79 -13.44
C ASP A 183 -18.81 3.05 -12.43
N ASP A 184 -18.66 3.55 -11.18
CA ASP A 184 -17.89 2.85 -10.12
C ASP A 184 -18.65 1.65 -9.54
N ILE A 185 -19.98 1.75 -9.40
CA ILE A 185 -20.84 0.66 -8.93
C ILE A 185 -20.86 -0.49 -9.95
N GLU A 186 -21.01 -0.20 -11.24
CA GLU A 186 -21.01 -1.23 -12.29
C GLU A 186 -19.70 -2.04 -12.26
N LYS A 187 -18.55 -1.35 -12.19
CA LYS A 187 -17.23 -2.00 -12.09
C LYS A 187 -17.09 -2.90 -10.87
N ILE A 188 -17.55 -2.45 -9.70
CA ILE A 188 -17.41 -3.29 -8.49
C ILE A 188 -18.33 -4.51 -8.55
N LEU A 189 -19.46 -4.43 -9.26
CA LEU A 189 -20.34 -5.58 -9.52
C LEU A 189 -19.71 -6.58 -10.48
N GLU A 190 -19.01 -6.14 -11.53
CA GLU A 190 -18.25 -7.03 -12.42
C GLU A 190 -17.14 -7.79 -11.66
N ILE A 191 -16.42 -7.09 -10.78
CA ILE A 191 -15.40 -7.70 -9.91
C ILE A 191 -16.06 -8.75 -9.00
N ASN A 192 -17.22 -8.42 -8.42
CA ASN A 192 -17.96 -9.34 -7.56
C ASN A 192 -18.48 -10.57 -8.30
N GLN A 193 -18.93 -10.42 -9.55
CA GLN A 193 -19.32 -11.54 -10.38
C GLN A 193 -18.14 -12.48 -10.63
N THR A 194 -17.00 -11.91 -11.06
CA THR A 194 -15.76 -12.66 -11.28
C THR A 194 -15.30 -13.38 -10.00
N LEU A 195 -15.36 -12.69 -8.85
CA LEU A 195 -15.07 -13.28 -7.54
C LEU A 195 -15.99 -14.46 -7.24
N THR A 196 -17.30 -14.30 -7.46
CA THR A 196 -18.30 -15.33 -7.20
C THR A 196 -18.06 -16.59 -8.05
N GLU A 197 -17.69 -16.42 -9.32
CA GLU A 197 -17.32 -17.51 -10.21
C GLU A 197 -16.03 -18.21 -9.76
N ARG A 198 -15.02 -17.45 -9.32
CA ARG A 198 -13.79 -18.01 -8.75
C ARG A 198 -14.04 -18.76 -7.43
N ILE A 199 -14.92 -18.28 -6.57
CA ILE A 199 -15.33 -18.97 -5.34
C ILE A 199 -15.93 -20.34 -5.68
N LYS A 200 -16.82 -20.40 -6.68
CA LYS A 200 -17.49 -21.64 -7.10
C LYS A 200 -16.53 -22.65 -7.76
N SER A 201 -15.58 -22.16 -8.56
CA SER A 201 -14.63 -23.01 -9.30
C SER A 201 -13.41 -23.44 -8.49
N LYS A 202 -13.05 -22.73 -7.41
CA LYS A 202 -11.88 -23.06 -6.59
C LYS A 202 -12.08 -24.39 -5.84
N SER A 203 -11.30 -25.39 -6.24
CA SER A 203 -11.14 -26.63 -5.47
C SER A 203 -10.05 -26.44 -4.41
N GLY A 204 -10.30 -26.97 -3.21
CA GLY A 204 -9.38 -26.92 -2.08
C GLY A 204 -9.13 -25.52 -1.51
N LYS A 205 -8.13 -25.42 -0.63
CA LYS A 205 -7.72 -24.18 0.03
C LYS A 205 -6.81 -23.32 -0.86
N GLY A 206 -6.86 -22.00 -0.69
CA GLY A 206 -5.92 -21.06 -1.31
C GLY A 206 -6.55 -19.72 -1.71
N LEU A 207 -5.72 -18.86 -2.31
CA LEU A 207 -6.10 -17.52 -2.74
C LEU A 207 -7.20 -17.57 -3.83
N ILE A 208 -8.21 -16.72 -3.68
CA ILE A 208 -9.30 -16.50 -4.64
C ILE A 208 -9.18 -15.11 -5.28
N TYR A 209 -8.92 -14.10 -4.44
CA TYR A 209 -8.83 -12.70 -4.85
C TYR A 209 -7.70 -12.01 -4.08
N SER A 210 -6.84 -11.33 -4.83
CA SER A 210 -5.81 -10.45 -4.28
C SER A 210 -6.32 -9.02 -4.30
N SER A 211 -6.48 -8.40 -3.13
CA SER A 211 -6.77 -6.95 -3.03
C SER A 211 -5.55 -6.09 -3.33
N SER A 212 -4.36 -6.69 -3.27
CA SER A 212 -3.04 -6.09 -3.38
C SER A 212 -2.35 -6.39 -4.71
N ASP A 213 -3.13 -6.69 -5.76
CA ASP A 213 -2.62 -6.71 -7.13
C ASP A 213 -1.95 -5.36 -7.48
N PRO A 214 -0.67 -5.35 -7.91
CA PRO A 214 0.08 -4.12 -8.18
C PRO A 214 -0.58 -3.24 -9.24
N LEU A 215 -1.22 -3.84 -10.25
CA LEU A 215 -1.94 -3.10 -11.28
C LEU A 215 -3.14 -2.34 -10.68
N SER A 216 -3.93 -3.03 -9.84
CA SER A 216 -5.06 -2.43 -9.13
C SER A 216 -4.63 -1.29 -8.20
N ARG A 217 -3.51 -1.46 -7.49
CA ARG A 217 -2.92 -0.40 -6.64
C ARG A 217 -2.45 0.77 -7.49
N LEU A 218 -1.74 0.50 -8.58
CA LEU A 218 -1.27 1.52 -9.51
C LEU A 218 -2.43 2.36 -10.05
N LEU A 219 -3.52 1.71 -10.49
CA LEU A 219 -4.72 2.37 -11.01
C LEU A 219 -5.48 3.18 -9.94
N ARG A 220 -5.55 2.69 -8.69
CA ARG A 220 -6.33 3.31 -7.61
C ARG A 220 -5.58 4.42 -6.87
N GLU A 221 -4.28 4.26 -6.67
CA GLU A 221 -3.49 5.05 -5.72
C GLU A 221 -2.41 5.89 -6.39
N THR A 222 -1.83 5.40 -7.49
CA THR A 222 -0.63 6.01 -8.09
C THR A 222 -0.94 6.82 -9.34
N ILE A 223 -1.82 6.35 -10.22
CA ILE A 223 -2.19 7.04 -11.45
C ILE A 223 -3.18 8.17 -11.13
N ASP A 224 -2.72 9.40 -11.32
CA ASP A 224 -3.48 10.64 -11.23
C ASP A 224 -3.19 11.53 -12.44
N GLU A 225 -3.84 12.69 -12.53
CA GLU A 225 -3.73 13.59 -13.69
C GLU A 225 -2.33 14.16 -13.90
N GLU A 226 -1.49 14.16 -12.86
CA GLU A 226 -0.09 14.60 -12.90
C GLU A 226 0.81 13.62 -13.67
N VAL A 227 0.36 12.38 -13.90
CA VAL A 227 1.09 11.41 -14.71
C VAL A 227 1.16 11.91 -16.16
N THR A 228 2.39 12.17 -16.58
CA THR A 228 2.72 12.62 -17.93
C THR A 228 3.05 11.45 -18.84
N ARG A 229 3.55 10.34 -18.28
CA ARG A 229 3.97 9.20 -19.06
C ARG A 229 3.82 7.86 -18.35
N ILE A 230 3.26 6.86 -19.03
CA ILE A 230 3.33 5.44 -18.62
C ILE A 230 4.01 4.65 -19.73
N ILE A 231 5.06 3.90 -19.41
CA ILE A 231 5.84 3.10 -20.35
C ILE A 231 5.83 1.66 -19.88
N THR A 232 5.56 0.72 -20.78
CA THR A 232 5.61 -0.72 -20.50
C THR A 232 6.28 -1.52 -21.60
N ASP A 233 6.92 -2.63 -21.25
CA ASP A 233 7.52 -3.59 -22.19
C ASP A 233 6.53 -4.69 -22.62
N ASP A 234 5.27 -4.60 -22.19
CA ASP A 234 4.23 -5.59 -22.44
C ASP A 234 3.03 -4.95 -23.18
N GLY A 235 2.74 -5.47 -24.38
CA GLY A 235 1.66 -4.99 -25.23
C GLY A 235 0.27 -5.29 -24.66
N GLU A 236 0.10 -6.44 -23.99
CA GLU A 236 -1.16 -6.81 -23.36
C GLU A 236 -1.43 -5.92 -22.14
N MET A 237 -0.39 -5.67 -21.33
CA MET A 237 -0.47 -4.72 -20.21
C MET A 237 -0.83 -3.30 -20.68
N ALA A 238 -0.25 -2.84 -21.79
CA ALA A 238 -0.57 -1.52 -22.34
C ALA A 238 -2.05 -1.40 -22.75
N GLU A 239 -2.60 -2.40 -23.45
CA GLU A 239 -4.02 -2.40 -23.83
C GLU A 239 -4.95 -2.53 -22.62
N LEU A 240 -4.57 -3.33 -21.63
CA LEU A 240 -5.30 -3.46 -20.37
C LEU A 240 -5.36 -2.10 -19.64
N LEU A 241 -4.23 -1.41 -19.50
CA LEU A 241 -4.16 -0.07 -18.89
C LEU A 241 -4.99 0.95 -19.68
N ARG A 242 -4.89 0.98 -21.01
CA ARG A 242 -5.69 1.88 -21.85
C ARG A 242 -7.18 1.63 -21.67
N THR A 243 -7.58 0.37 -21.60
CA THR A 243 -8.99 -0.01 -21.42
C THR A 243 -9.47 0.45 -20.05
N LYS A 244 -8.77 0.06 -18.97
CA LYS A 244 -9.13 0.45 -17.60
C LYS A 244 -9.15 1.96 -17.37
N LEU A 245 -8.19 2.71 -17.92
CA LEU A 245 -8.16 4.16 -17.78
C LEU A 245 -9.24 4.87 -18.62
N ARG A 246 -9.63 4.31 -19.78
CA ARG A 246 -10.77 4.82 -20.57
C ARG A 246 -12.10 4.61 -19.85
N GLU A 247 -12.29 3.45 -19.20
CA GLU A 247 -13.49 3.16 -18.42
C GLU A 247 -13.70 4.19 -17.28
N VAL A 248 -12.63 4.72 -16.68
CA VAL A 248 -12.70 5.77 -15.64
C VAL A 248 -12.52 7.19 -16.19
N ARG A 249 -12.52 7.36 -17.53
CA ARG A 249 -12.30 8.64 -18.23
C ARG A 249 -11.04 9.40 -17.79
N CYS A 250 -10.00 8.68 -17.41
CA CYS A 250 -8.73 9.30 -17.04
C CYS A 250 -7.98 9.79 -18.30
N SER A 251 -7.54 11.05 -18.28
CA SER A 251 -6.78 11.68 -19.38
C SER A 251 -5.44 10.97 -19.67
N VAL A 252 -4.92 10.20 -18.70
CA VAL A 252 -3.70 9.41 -18.82
C VAL A 252 -3.87 8.20 -19.75
N SER A 253 -5.09 7.82 -20.13
CA SER A 253 -5.34 6.74 -21.09
C SER A 253 -4.66 6.95 -22.46
N GLY A 254 -4.49 8.21 -22.89
CA GLY A 254 -3.74 8.56 -24.11
C GLY A 254 -2.23 8.68 -23.91
N LYS A 255 -1.73 8.47 -22.68
CA LYS A 255 -0.35 8.64 -22.26
C LYS A 255 0.29 7.29 -21.89
N ILE A 256 0.02 6.25 -22.69
CA ILE A 256 0.57 4.90 -22.50
C ILE A 256 1.36 4.52 -23.74
N TRP A 257 2.65 4.21 -23.56
CA TRP A 257 3.58 3.80 -24.61
C TRP A 257 4.11 2.40 -24.35
N THR A 258 4.38 1.68 -25.42
CA THR A 258 5.08 0.39 -25.39
C THR A 258 6.53 0.56 -25.83
N ASP A 259 7.46 -0.10 -25.15
CA ASP A 259 8.87 -0.15 -25.52
C ASP A 259 9.42 -1.56 -25.31
N PHE A 260 9.57 -2.30 -26.40
CA PHE A 260 9.99 -3.70 -26.42
C PHE A 260 11.52 -3.88 -26.51
N LYS A 261 12.32 -2.82 -26.37
CA LYS A 261 13.79 -2.90 -26.54
C LYS A 261 14.48 -3.40 -25.27
N GLY A 262 14.04 -4.54 -24.73
CA GLY A 262 14.57 -5.18 -23.52
C GLY A 262 13.95 -4.68 -22.21
N ASN A 263 14.48 -5.15 -21.09
CA ASN A 263 13.96 -4.85 -19.75
C ASN A 263 14.03 -3.34 -19.43
N LEU A 264 12.88 -2.76 -19.06
CA LEU A 264 12.81 -1.34 -18.77
C LEU A 264 13.50 -0.93 -17.47
N PHE A 265 13.51 -1.77 -16.44
CA PHE A 265 14.18 -1.46 -15.18
C PHE A 265 15.71 -1.34 -15.36
N GLU A 266 16.30 -2.15 -16.23
CA GLU A 266 17.72 -2.03 -16.59
C GLU A 266 18.00 -0.72 -17.33
N ARG A 267 17.20 -0.41 -18.34
CA ARG A 267 17.39 0.80 -19.18
C ARG A 267 17.15 2.11 -18.44
N TYR A 268 16.24 2.11 -17.46
CA TYR A 268 15.97 3.26 -16.60
C TYR A 268 16.82 3.23 -15.31
N HIS A 269 17.77 2.28 -15.18
CA HIS A 269 18.65 2.15 -14.02
C HIS A 269 17.90 2.06 -12.67
N ILE A 270 16.70 1.49 -12.68
CA ILE A 270 15.83 1.38 -11.50
C ILE A 270 16.49 0.50 -10.42
N GLY A 271 17.16 -0.58 -10.84
CA GLY A 271 17.91 -1.44 -9.92
C GLY A 271 19.00 -0.69 -9.15
N ASP A 272 19.76 0.16 -9.85
CA ASP A 272 20.81 0.97 -9.24
C ASP A 272 20.23 1.98 -8.22
N GLU A 273 19.09 2.60 -8.54
CA GLU A 273 18.39 3.51 -7.63
C GLU A 273 17.85 2.79 -6.39
N ILE A 274 17.33 1.57 -6.52
CA ILE A 274 16.93 0.73 -5.38
C ILE A 274 18.14 0.45 -4.49
N LEU A 275 19.27 0.03 -5.06
CA LEU A 275 20.50 -0.24 -4.30
C LEU A 275 21.05 1.02 -3.61
N LYS A 276 20.96 2.18 -4.25
CA LYS A 276 21.30 3.47 -3.62
C LYS A 276 20.37 3.76 -2.44
N ALA A 277 19.07 3.52 -2.58
CA ALA A 277 18.08 3.73 -1.52
C ALA A 277 18.24 2.78 -0.33
N LEU A 278 18.97 1.66 -0.47
CA LEU A 278 19.29 0.79 0.66
C LEU A 278 20.45 1.33 1.52
N LYS A 279 21.25 2.27 1.01
CA LYS A 279 22.39 2.82 1.75
C LYS A 279 21.91 3.79 2.84
N PRO A 280 22.57 3.85 4.01
CA PRO A 280 22.23 4.84 5.05
C PRO A 280 22.39 6.28 4.58
N LYS A 281 23.47 6.56 3.85
CA LYS A 281 23.82 7.91 3.38
C LYS A 281 23.12 8.27 2.06
N VAL A 282 22.43 9.40 2.03
CA VAL A 282 21.73 9.94 0.85
C VAL A 282 22.29 11.32 0.49
N PRO A 283 22.95 11.50 -0.67
CA PRO A 283 23.46 12.81 -1.06
C PRO A 283 22.32 13.79 -1.40
N LEU A 284 22.54 15.06 -1.07
CA LEU A 284 21.71 16.20 -1.49
C LEU A 284 22.38 16.90 -2.69
N GLU A 285 21.59 17.50 -3.56
CA GLU A 285 22.02 18.25 -4.76
C GLU A 285 22.95 19.40 -4.39
N SER A 286 22.68 20.10 -3.28
CA SER A 286 23.54 21.18 -2.79
C SER A 286 24.87 20.69 -2.19
N GLY A 287 25.11 19.38 -2.09
CA GLY A 287 26.36 18.82 -1.56
C GLY A 287 26.36 18.50 -0.06
N GLY A 288 25.24 18.71 0.62
CA GLY A 288 24.94 18.08 1.90
C GLY A 288 24.56 16.60 1.75
N TYR A 289 24.15 15.96 2.84
CA TYR A 289 23.64 14.59 2.80
C TYR A 289 22.77 14.27 4.01
N LEU A 290 21.89 13.29 3.85
CA LEU A 290 21.13 12.67 4.94
C LEU A 290 21.84 11.39 5.40
N VAL A 291 21.67 11.04 6.67
CA VAL A 291 21.96 9.69 7.20
C VAL A 291 20.67 9.12 7.76
N ILE A 292 20.21 8.00 7.22
CA ILE A 292 18.95 7.35 7.60
C ILE A 292 19.26 6.03 8.29
N GLU A 293 18.88 5.91 9.56
CA GLU A 293 19.08 4.71 10.38
C GLU A 293 17.76 4.18 10.93
N GLN A 294 17.50 2.90 10.69
CA GLN A 294 16.33 2.22 11.23
C GLN A 294 16.71 1.42 12.48
N THR A 295 16.10 1.76 13.61
CA THR A 295 16.21 1.00 14.86
C THR A 295 15.03 0.05 15.01
N GLU A 296 14.96 -0.67 16.14
CA GLU A 296 13.81 -1.52 16.45
C GLU A 296 12.50 -0.74 16.65
N ALA A 297 12.57 0.43 17.27
CA ALA A 297 11.39 1.19 17.69
C ALA A 297 11.08 2.39 16.78
N LEU A 298 12.10 3.01 16.19
CA LEU A 298 11.96 4.25 15.41
C LEU A 298 13.00 4.33 14.29
N THR A 299 12.79 5.26 13.36
CA THR A 299 13.79 5.64 12.36
C THR A 299 14.37 7.01 12.74
N ALA A 300 15.69 7.13 12.75
CA ALA A 300 16.39 8.40 12.92
C ALA A 300 16.93 8.88 11.56
N ILE A 301 16.80 10.18 11.30
CA ILE A 301 17.30 10.82 10.08
C ILE A 301 18.11 12.05 10.49
N ASP A 302 19.37 12.12 10.09
CA ASP A 302 20.28 13.22 10.39
C ASP A 302 20.64 14.02 9.13
N VAL A 303 20.61 15.35 9.21
CA VAL A 303 20.87 16.27 8.09
C VAL A 303 22.24 16.92 8.24
N ASN A 304 23.12 16.68 7.26
CA ASN A 304 24.49 17.18 7.29
C ASN A 304 24.77 18.15 6.14
N SER A 305 25.49 19.24 6.44
CA SER A 305 25.94 20.23 5.44
C SER A 305 27.07 19.76 4.53
N GLY A 306 27.85 18.77 4.96
CA GLY A 306 28.92 18.19 4.13
C GLY A 306 29.95 19.24 3.70
N LYS A 307 30.20 19.33 2.38
CA LYS A 307 31.14 20.30 1.79
C LYS A 307 30.46 21.56 1.28
N TYR A 308 29.17 21.74 1.56
CA TYR A 308 28.41 22.87 1.02
C TYR A 308 28.83 24.17 1.70
N THR A 309 29.53 25.01 0.94
CA THR A 309 29.87 26.39 1.30
C THR A 309 29.15 27.28 0.29
N GLY A 310 27.91 27.67 0.60
CA GLY A 310 27.09 28.49 -0.30
C GLY A 310 27.72 29.86 -0.63
N GLU A 311 27.13 30.57 -1.61
CA GLU A 311 27.61 31.89 -2.05
C GLU A 311 27.10 33.06 -1.16
N SER A 312 26.14 32.80 -0.27
CA SER A 312 25.49 33.80 0.60
C SER A 312 25.85 33.61 2.09
N SER A 313 25.12 34.26 3.00
CA SER A 313 25.33 34.10 4.44
C SER A 313 25.17 32.63 4.86
N LEU A 314 25.97 32.20 5.85
CA LEU A 314 25.93 30.83 6.38
C LEU A 314 24.50 30.40 6.75
N GLN A 315 23.74 31.29 7.38
CA GLN A 315 22.36 31.01 7.80
C GLN A 315 21.42 30.69 6.63
N HIS A 316 21.46 31.49 5.56
CA HIS A 316 20.62 31.25 4.37
C HIS A 316 21.00 29.94 3.66
N THR A 317 22.30 29.64 3.66
CA THR A 317 22.85 28.39 3.12
C THR A 317 22.30 27.17 3.88
N LEU A 318 22.31 27.22 5.22
CA LEU A 318 21.79 26.14 6.07
C LEU A 318 20.27 25.98 5.98
N GLN A 319 19.53 27.09 5.96
CA GLN A 319 18.07 27.06 5.78
C GLN A 319 17.70 26.41 4.43
N SER A 320 18.34 26.83 3.35
CA SER A 320 18.10 26.28 2.01
C SER A 320 18.36 24.76 1.97
N LEU A 321 19.42 24.32 2.65
CA LEU A 321 19.75 22.90 2.76
C LEU A 321 18.69 22.12 3.57
N ASN A 322 18.17 22.67 4.66
CA ASN A 322 17.08 22.05 5.42
C ASN A 322 15.80 21.92 4.58
N MET A 323 15.47 22.91 3.74
CA MET A 323 14.32 22.84 2.83
C MET A 323 14.48 21.73 1.77
N GLU A 324 15.69 21.61 1.22
CA GLU A 324 16.04 20.52 0.30
C GLU A 324 15.93 19.16 1.01
N ALA A 325 16.50 19.06 2.21
CA ALA A 325 16.45 17.88 3.04
C ALA A 325 14.99 17.47 3.35
N ALA A 326 14.09 18.40 3.66
CA ALA A 326 12.69 18.09 3.92
C ALA A 326 12.00 17.40 2.72
N THR A 327 12.28 17.85 1.50
CA THR A 327 11.76 17.24 0.27
C THR A 327 12.33 15.84 0.07
N GLU A 328 13.65 15.70 0.19
CA GLU A 328 14.34 14.42 0.00
C GLU A 328 13.96 13.39 1.08
N ILE A 329 13.77 13.82 2.33
CA ILE A 329 13.29 12.99 3.43
C ILE A 329 11.90 12.41 3.11
N SER A 330 10.98 13.24 2.63
CA SER A 330 9.64 12.79 2.25
C SER A 330 9.71 11.72 1.15
N ARG A 331 10.54 11.95 0.12
CA ARG A 331 10.78 10.98 -0.96
C ARG A 331 11.41 9.68 -0.45
N GLN A 332 12.44 9.75 0.40
CA GLN A 332 13.12 8.57 0.95
C GLN A 332 12.21 7.75 1.87
N ILE A 333 11.37 8.40 2.67
CA ILE A 333 10.37 7.72 3.51
C ILE A 333 9.40 6.91 2.65
N ARG A 334 8.91 7.48 1.54
CA ARG A 334 8.05 6.79 0.58
C ARG A 334 8.79 5.64 -0.11
N LEU A 335 9.94 5.92 -0.72
CA LEU A 335 10.74 4.96 -1.48
C LEU A 335 11.16 3.75 -0.64
N ARG A 336 11.63 3.99 0.59
CA ARG A 336 12.05 2.94 1.53
C ARG A 336 10.87 2.30 2.27
N ASN A 337 9.67 2.86 2.13
CA ASN A 337 8.47 2.53 2.88
C ASN A 337 8.70 2.51 4.41
N LEU A 338 9.35 3.57 4.92
CA LEU A 338 9.58 3.75 6.36
C LEU A 338 8.24 4.05 7.05
N SER A 339 8.09 3.62 8.30
CA SER A 339 6.81 3.65 9.01
C SER A 339 7.01 3.72 10.51
N GLY A 340 5.97 4.12 11.25
CA GLY A 340 6.02 4.27 12.69
C GLY A 340 6.51 5.67 13.09
N ILE A 341 7.32 5.72 14.14
CA ILE A 341 7.94 6.96 14.63
C ILE A 341 9.21 7.23 13.83
N ILE A 342 9.30 8.43 13.28
CA ILE A 342 10.45 8.92 12.53
C ILE A 342 10.88 10.23 13.19
N ILE A 343 12.15 10.30 13.58
CA ILE A 343 12.76 11.47 14.20
C ILE A 343 13.77 12.05 13.23
N VAL A 344 13.66 13.34 12.95
CA VAL A 344 14.56 14.06 12.04
C VAL A 344 15.35 15.10 12.82
N ASP A 345 16.67 14.99 12.76
CA ASP A 345 17.63 15.97 13.28
C ASP A 345 18.04 16.91 12.13
N PHE A 346 17.36 18.06 12.05
CA PHE A 346 17.69 19.11 11.09
C PHE A 346 18.81 19.98 11.64
N ILE A 347 19.55 20.65 10.75
CA ILE A 347 20.58 21.60 11.19
C ILE A 347 19.91 22.75 11.93
N ASP A 348 20.48 23.13 13.08
CA ASP A 348 19.95 24.20 13.91
C ASP A 348 19.74 25.50 13.13
N MET A 349 18.56 26.10 13.33
CA MET A 349 18.20 27.42 12.80
C MET A 349 17.90 28.37 13.96
N GLU A 350 18.40 29.60 13.87
CA GLU A 350 18.28 30.61 14.93
C GLU A 350 16.87 31.22 15.02
N GLN A 351 16.23 31.44 13.87
CA GLN A 351 14.93 32.11 13.81
C GLN A 351 13.80 31.08 13.85
N ASN A 352 12.80 31.31 14.70
CA ASN A 352 11.61 30.45 14.74
C ASN A 352 10.82 30.50 13.43
N GLU A 353 10.93 31.59 12.66
CA GLU A 353 10.31 31.71 11.33
C GLU A 353 10.85 30.65 10.36
N ASP A 354 12.17 30.41 10.38
CA ASP A 354 12.83 29.41 9.53
C ASP A 354 12.34 27.98 9.88
N TRP A 355 12.14 27.71 11.18
CA TRP A 355 11.55 26.46 11.66
C TRP A 355 10.10 26.27 11.21
N ASN A 356 9.28 27.33 11.27
CA ASN A 356 7.89 27.26 10.82
C ASN A 356 7.82 26.94 9.32
N GLN A 357 8.63 27.63 8.51
CA GLN A 357 8.72 27.38 7.06
C GLN A 357 9.16 25.95 6.76
N LEU A 358 10.12 25.41 7.54
CA LEU A 358 10.59 24.04 7.37
C LEU A 358 9.49 23.01 7.67
N LEU A 359 8.73 23.21 8.76
CA LEU A 359 7.61 22.34 9.11
C LEU A 359 6.51 22.40 8.06
N GLU A 360 6.17 23.58 7.54
CA GLU A 360 5.21 23.74 6.45
C GLU A 360 5.67 23.06 5.16
N MET A 361 6.96 23.18 4.81
CA MET A 361 7.55 22.51 3.65
C MET A 361 7.50 20.98 3.80
N LEU A 362 7.79 20.48 4.99
CA LEU A 362 7.74 19.05 5.31
C LEU A 362 6.29 18.53 5.23
N GLU A 363 5.33 19.25 5.81
CA GLU A 363 3.89 18.93 5.70
C GLU A 363 3.41 18.95 4.24
N LYS A 364 3.80 19.96 3.47
CA LYS A 364 3.48 20.07 2.05
C LYS A 364 4.05 18.89 1.25
N SER A 365 5.29 18.50 1.51
CA SER A 365 5.94 17.37 0.85
C SER A 365 5.22 16.05 1.17
N PHE A 366 4.83 15.83 2.43
CA PHE A 366 4.08 14.64 2.83
C PHE A 366 2.65 14.55 2.26
N LYS A 367 2.06 15.62 1.71
CA LYS A 367 0.77 15.53 1.01
C LYS A 367 0.81 14.63 -0.22
N GLN A 368 2.00 14.40 -0.79
CA GLN A 368 2.20 13.49 -1.91
C GLN A 368 2.14 12.01 -1.49
N ASP A 369 2.37 11.72 -0.20
CA ASP A 369 2.30 10.37 0.32
C ASP A 369 0.84 9.93 0.50
N LYS A 370 0.48 8.81 -0.14
CA LYS A 370 -0.85 8.22 -0.03
C LYS A 370 -1.08 7.55 1.33
N VAL A 371 0.00 7.19 2.03
CA VAL A 371 -0.05 6.66 3.39
C VAL A 371 -0.13 7.82 4.37
N LYS A 372 -1.06 7.73 5.32
CA LYS A 372 -1.27 8.78 6.33
C LYS A 372 0.02 9.08 7.09
N CYS A 373 0.54 10.28 6.84
CA CYS A 373 1.66 10.89 7.54
C CYS A 373 1.17 12.06 8.38
N LYS A 374 1.83 12.30 9.51
CA LYS A 374 1.60 13.47 10.35
C LYS A 374 2.94 13.98 10.87
N VAL A 375 3.22 15.24 10.56
CA VAL A 375 4.25 16.02 11.26
C VAL A 375 3.66 16.38 12.63
N VAL A 376 4.32 15.94 13.70
CA VAL A 376 3.85 16.16 15.07
C VAL A 376 4.32 17.52 15.57
N GLY A 377 5.55 17.90 15.21
CA GLY A 377 6.15 19.18 15.55
C GLY A 377 7.62 19.03 15.96
N ARG A 378 8.18 20.11 16.48
CA ARG A 378 9.55 20.16 17.01
C ARG A 378 9.56 19.86 18.51
N THR A 379 10.46 18.98 18.93
CA THR A 379 10.73 18.67 20.34
C THR A 379 11.51 19.80 21.03
N ARG A 380 11.66 19.71 22.36
CA ARG A 380 12.51 20.64 23.11
C ARG A 380 14.00 20.48 22.82
N LEU A 381 14.41 19.37 22.21
CA LEU A 381 15.79 19.08 21.83
C LEU A 381 16.12 19.51 20.39
N GLY A 382 15.20 20.19 19.69
CA GLY A 382 15.41 20.62 18.30
C GLY A 382 15.00 19.58 17.24
N LEU A 383 14.78 18.33 17.63
CA LEU A 383 14.37 17.25 16.73
C LEU A 383 12.93 17.42 16.22
N VAL A 384 12.65 17.04 14.98
CA VAL A 384 11.30 17.03 14.39
C VAL A 384 10.71 15.62 14.42
N GLU A 385 9.50 15.51 14.94
CA GLU A 385 8.76 14.25 15.07
C GLU A 385 7.78 14.08 13.90
N VAL A 386 7.88 12.93 13.23
CA VAL A 386 6.96 12.51 12.17
C VAL A 386 6.41 11.13 12.51
N THR A 387 5.12 10.92 12.24
CA THR A 387 4.50 9.60 12.32
C THR A 387 3.93 9.21 10.97
N ARG A 388 4.22 7.99 10.53
CA ARG A 388 3.66 7.41 9.29
C ARG A 388 3.00 6.09 9.59
N LYS A 389 1.75 5.91 9.13
CA LYS A 389 1.01 4.65 9.33
C LYS A 389 1.79 3.48 8.72
N LYS A 390 1.90 2.37 9.47
CA LYS A 390 2.57 1.17 8.99
C LYS A 390 1.73 0.46 7.93
N GLU A 391 2.28 0.31 6.73
CA GLU A 391 1.66 -0.45 5.64
C GLU A 391 2.72 -1.21 4.83
N GLY A 392 2.58 -2.53 4.69
CA GLY A 392 3.53 -3.37 3.94
C GLY A 392 4.92 -3.48 4.59
N GLN A 393 5.86 -4.06 3.86
CA GLN A 393 7.26 -4.24 4.26
C GLN A 393 8.14 -3.07 3.77
N THR A 394 9.24 -2.79 4.47
CA THR A 394 10.24 -1.81 4.02
C THR A 394 10.95 -2.30 2.76
N LEU A 395 11.51 -1.38 1.98
CA LEU A 395 12.31 -1.71 0.79
C LEU A 395 13.48 -2.64 1.14
N ALA A 396 14.15 -2.39 2.27
CA ALA A 396 15.21 -3.25 2.77
C ALA A 396 14.71 -4.67 3.06
N ALA A 397 13.63 -4.84 3.82
CA ALA A 397 13.09 -6.16 4.13
C ALA A 397 12.69 -6.97 2.87
N ARG A 398 12.24 -6.28 1.81
CA ARG A 398 11.87 -6.90 0.52
C ARG A 398 13.09 -7.40 -0.27
N ASN A 399 14.17 -6.64 -0.26
CA ASN A 399 15.32 -6.84 -1.16
C ASN A 399 16.55 -7.47 -0.48
N THR A 400 16.57 -7.56 0.85
CA THR A 400 17.74 -8.05 1.58
C THR A 400 17.45 -9.22 2.51
N GLU A 401 18.52 -9.89 2.92
CA GLU A 401 18.52 -10.85 4.02
C GLU A 401 19.53 -10.41 5.09
N LYS A 402 19.20 -10.67 6.36
CA LYS A 402 20.11 -10.39 7.47
C LYS A 402 21.41 -11.15 7.26
N CYS A 403 22.53 -10.45 7.29
CA CYS A 403 23.84 -11.07 7.18
C CYS A 403 24.07 -12.01 8.39
N ARG A 404 24.32 -13.29 8.10
CA ARG A 404 24.59 -14.31 9.11
C ARG A 404 25.96 -14.14 9.76
N GLU A 405 26.90 -13.52 9.07
CA GLU A 405 28.28 -13.33 9.54
C GLU A 405 28.41 -12.21 10.58
N CYS A 406 27.67 -11.10 10.42
CA CYS A 406 27.72 -9.97 11.34
C CYS A 406 26.57 -9.95 12.35
N GLY A 407 25.81 -11.04 12.46
CA GLY A 407 24.67 -11.15 13.38
C GLY A 407 23.51 -10.19 13.04
N GLY A 408 23.35 -9.81 11.77
CA GLY A 408 22.28 -8.92 11.30
C GLY A 408 22.57 -7.41 11.39
N LYS A 409 23.80 -7.01 11.73
CA LYS A 409 24.25 -5.60 11.67
C LYS A 409 24.36 -5.01 10.25
N GLY A 410 24.39 -5.86 9.25
CA GLY A 410 24.40 -5.49 7.84
C GLY A 410 23.59 -6.49 7.03
N TRP A 411 23.58 -6.31 5.72
CA TRP A 411 22.72 -7.07 4.83
C TRP A 411 23.46 -7.61 3.60
N HIS A 412 22.91 -8.70 3.05
CA HIS A 412 23.21 -9.13 1.70
C HIS A 412 22.00 -8.91 0.82
N GLU A 413 22.23 -8.53 -0.43
CA GLU A 413 21.20 -8.64 -1.46
C GLU A 413 20.69 -10.08 -1.48
N ARG A 414 19.37 -10.21 -1.45
CA ARG A 414 18.76 -11.53 -1.53
C ARG A 414 19.00 -12.07 -2.93
N ARG A 415 19.78 -13.15 -3.05
CA ARG A 415 19.90 -13.88 -4.31
C ARG A 415 18.50 -14.36 -4.68
N GLU A 416 17.95 -13.87 -5.79
CA GLU A 416 16.87 -14.59 -6.45
C GLU A 416 17.40 -16.00 -6.75
N THR A 417 16.71 -17.03 -6.28
CA THR A 417 16.84 -18.36 -6.86
C THR A 417 16.36 -18.25 -8.30
N ARG A 418 17.25 -17.85 -9.20
CA ARG A 418 17.10 -18.06 -10.64
C ARG A 418 17.60 -19.47 -10.91
N ASP A 419 16.67 -20.37 -11.20
CA ASP A 419 17.01 -21.53 -12.02
C ASP A 419 17.52 -20.99 -13.37
N GLU A 420 18.79 -21.25 -13.61
CA GLU A 420 19.51 -21.24 -14.89
C GLU A 420 19.33 -20.05 -15.85
N GLY A 421 20.34 -19.18 -15.85
CA GLY A 421 20.76 -18.45 -17.06
C GLY A 421 20.75 -16.93 -16.90
N PHE A 422 21.92 -16.32 -17.06
CA PHE A 422 22.16 -14.87 -17.17
C PHE A 422 22.12 -14.09 -15.84
N PHE A 423 23.27 -14.09 -15.15
CA PHE A 423 24.17 -12.93 -15.04
C PHE A 423 25.58 -13.41 -14.68
N HIS A 424 26.60 -12.79 -15.28
CA HIS A 424 28.00 -13.10 -15.01
C HIS A 424 28.31 -12.91 -13.51
N LEU A 425 28.86 -13.98 -12.93
CA LEU A 425 29.51 -14.02 -11.63
C LEU A 425 30.48 -12.83 -11.48
N VAL A 426 30.13 -11.84 -10.67
CA VAL A 426 31.15 -11.22 -9.83
C VAL A 426 31.41 -12.23 -8.71
N SER A 427 32.36 -13.12 -8.95
CA SER A 427 33.07 -13.83 -7.89
C SER A 427 33.83 -12.79 -7.06
N GLY A 428 33.13 -12.16 -6.14
CA GLY A 428 33.68 -11.26 -5.14
C GLY A 428 32.98 -11.58 -3.84
N GLN A 429 33.76 -11.90 -2.81
CA GLN A 429 33.33 -12.08 -1.43
C GLN A 429 32.09 -11.23 -1.12
N SER A 430 31.05 -11.86 -0.59
CA SER A 430 29.85 -11.20 -0.06
C SER A 430 30.26 -10.27 1.08
N LYS A 431 30.81 -9.10 0.76
CA LYS A 431 31.13 -8.07 1.73
C LYS A 431 29.80 -7.64 2.33
N CYS A 432 29.68 -7.84 3.64
CA CYS A 432 28.60 -7.29 4.42
C CYS A 432 28.51 -5.78 4.15
N ASN A 433 27.38 -5.32 3.62
CA ASN A 433 27.11 -3.89 3.52
C ASN A 433 26.66 -3.44 4.92
N LEU A 434 27.51 -2.63 5.56
CA LEU A 434 27.27 -1.98 6.85
C LEU A 434 26.66 -0.59 6.63
#